data_AF-A0A925UHI0-F1
#
_entry.id   AF-A0A925UHI0-F1
#
_cell.length_a   1.000
_cell.length_b   1.000
_cell.length_c   1.000
_cell.angle_alpha   90.00
_cell.angle_beta   90.00
_cell.angle_gamma   90.00
#
_symmetry.space_group_name_H-M   'P 1'
#
loop_
_entity.id
_entity.type
_entity.pdbx_description
1 polymer ?
#
loop_
_entity_poly.entity_id
_entity_poly.type
_entity_poly.pdbx_seq_one_letter_code
_entity_poly.pdbx_strand_id
1 'polypeptide(L)'
;MRALNLAGAAQALAMRSAYLPAMLAPHLGAIVRVAASSGPSQDASDNDPRYGDAQAGRALQRAWLAATSEGFAFQPFAAATALLRQHAGAGWVDAAAQIRLAGLVAGALPTSGRAVIFFRVGSARPMPCATGRPALFGFFDAGDPTGD
;
A
#
# COMPACT_ATOMS: atom_id res chain seq x y z
N MET A 1 14.96 -10.32 -26.70
CA MET A 1 13.74 -9.95 -25.96
C MET A 1 12.61 -10.98 -26.03
N ARG A 2 12.30 -11.60 -27.18
CA ARG A 2 11.17 -12.57 -27.30
C ARG A 2 11.36 -13.92 -26.59
N ALA A 3 12.58 -14.45 -26.51
CA ALA A 3 12.85 -15.76 -25.89
C ALA A 3 12.69 -15.76 -24.35
N LEU A 4 12.96 -14.64 -23.67
CA LEU A 4 12.78 -14.51 -22.21
C LEU A 4 11.29 -14.46 -21.79
N ASN A 5 10.41 -14.00 -22.69
CA ASN A 5 8.96 -14.00 -22.44
C ASN A 5 8.34 -15.41 -22.58
N LEU A 6 8.99 -16.33 -23.29
CA LEU A 6 8.56 -17.74 -23.43
C LEU A 6 8.96 -18.60 -22.23
N ALA A 7 10.05 -18.24 -21.53
CA ALA A 7 10.65 -19.02 -20.44
C ALA A 7 10.10 -18.67 -19.04
N GLY A 8 8.84 -18.22 -18.96
CA GLY A 8 8.19 -18.01 -17.65
C GLY A 8 8.77 -16.85 -16.83
N ALA A 9 9.43 -15.86 -17.43
CA ALA A 9 9.91 -14.69 -16.70
C ALA A 9 8.78 -13.95 -15.95
N ALA A 10 7.59 -13.87 -16.54
CA ALA A 10 6.40 -13.34 -15.86
C ALA A 10 5.97 -14.20 -14.66
N GLN A 11 6.08 -15.53 -14.76
CA GLN A 11 5.76 -16.47 -13.68
C GLN A 11 6.82 -16.44 -12.58
N ALA A 12 8.11 -16.34 -12.93
CA ALA A 12 9.20 -16.15 -11.98
C ALA A 12 9.08 -14.80 -11.25
N LEU A 13 8.71 -13.74 -11.97
CA LEU A 13 8.43 -12.44 -11.38
C LEU A 13 7.22 -12.50 -10.45
N ALA A 14 6.12 -13.13 -10.87
CA ALA A 14 4.93 -13.32 -10.03
C ALA A 14 5.23 -14.17 -8.79
N MET A 15 6.02 -15.23 -8.94
CA MET A 15 6.44 -16.09 -7.85
C MET A 15 7.29 -15.31 -6.85
N ARG A 16 8.26 -14.52 -7.31
CA ARG A 16 9.13 -13.72 -6.45
C ARG A 16 8.43 -12.50 -5.83
N SER A 17 7.48 -11.87 -6.53
CA SER A 17 6.84 -10.63 -6.08
C SER A 17 5.60 -10.87 -5.22
N ALA A 18 4.88 -11.97 -5.44
CA ALA A 18 3.62 -12.24 -4.76
C ALA A 18 3.66 -13.51 -3.91
N TYR A 19 4.16 -14.63 -4.45
CA TYR A 19 4.09 -15.95 -3.79
C TYR A 19 5.14 -16.13 -2.69
N LEU A 20 6.43 -15.91 -2.99
CA LEU A 20 7.52 -16.05 -2.02
C LEU A 20 7.36 -15.11 -0.81
N PRO A 21 6.97 -13.84 -1.00
CA PRO A 21 6.70 -12.97 0.14
C PRO A 21 5.46 -13.40 0.94
N ALA A 22 4.49 -14.11 0.32
CA ALA A 22 3.34 -14.66 1.04
C ALA A 22 3.75 -15.80 1.98
N MET A 23 4.71 -16.60 1.53
CA MET A 23 5.25 -17.73 2.29
C MET A 23 6.16 -17.28 3.44
N LEU A 24 6.96 -16.24 3.21
CA LEU A 24 7.97 -15.77 4.19
C LEU A 24 7.44 -14.71 5.16
N ALA A 25 6.40 -13.98 4.76
CA ALA A 25 5.72 -12.98 5.59
C ALA A 25 4.20 -13.22 5.58
N PRO A 26 3.73 -14.21 6.37
CA PRO A 26 2.34 -14.69 6.30
C PRO A 26 1.34 -13.68 6.89
N HIS A 27 1.81 -12.71 7.67
CA HIS A 27 0.92 -11.75 8.32
C HIS A 27 0.55 -10.64 7.34
N LEU A 28 -0.68 -10.72 6.84
CA LEU A 28 -1.32 -9.65 6.09
C LEU A 28 -2.03 -8.70 7.07
N GLY A 29 -1.67 -7.43 7.03
CA GLY A 29 -2.34 -6.36 7.75
C GLY A 29 -2.98 -5.34 6.81
N ALA A 30 -3.87 -4.51 7.35
CA ALA A 30 -4.49 -3.41 6.62
C ALA A 30 -4.54 -2.16 7.49
N ILE A 31 -4.28 -1.01 6.88
CA ILE A 31 -4.64 0.28 7.47
C ILE A 31 -6.06 0.60 7.03
N VAL A 32 -6.97 0.64 7.99
CA VAL A 32 -8.41 0.81 7.76
C VAL A 32 -8.82 2.20 8.22
N ARG A 33 -9.52 2.91 7.35
CA ARG A 33 -10.25 4.11 7.74
C ARG A 33 -11.64 3.69 8.18
N VAL A 34 -11.93 3.83 9.47
CA VAL A 34 -13.27 3.62 10.01
C VAL A 34 -14.06 4.89 9.76
N ALA A 35 -15.25 4.78 9.15
CA ALA A 35 -16.15 5.91 9.06
C ALA A 35 -16.47 6.41 10.48
N ALA A 36 -16.22 7.69 10.75
CA ALA A 36 -16.59 8.29 12.02
C ALA A 36 -18.08 8.01 12.26
N SER A 37 -18.39 7.35 13.37
CA SER A 37 -19.77 7.17 13.84
C SER A 37 -20.44 8.54 13.89
N SER A 38 -21.59 8.67 13.23
CA SER A 38 -22.39 9.87 13.05
C SER A 38 -22.50 10.72 14.32
N GLY A 39 -21.52 11.59 14.52
CA GLY A 39 -21.48 12.65 15.51
C GLY A 39 -21.03 13.91 14.78
N PRO A 40 -21.47 15.10 15.19
CA PRO A 40 -21.12 16.33 14.50
C PRO A 40 -19.60 16.54 14.59
N SER A 41 -18.87 16.20 13.54
CA SER A 41 -17.45 16.52 13.38
C SER A 41 -17.34 18.03 13.24
N GLN A 42 -16.80 18.69 14.27
CA GLN A 42 -16.72 20.16 14.35
C GLN A 42 -15.64 20.76 13.45
N ASP A 43 -14.76 19.92 12.87
CA ASP A 43 -13.68 20.35 11.99
C ASP A 43 -13.98 20.04 10.52
N ALA A 44 -14.00 21.07 9.68
CA ALA A 44 -14.16 20.95 8.23
C ALA A 44 -13.06 20.09 7.56
N SER A 45 -11.92 19.89 8.24
CA SER A 45 -10.83 19.03 7.78
C SER A 45 -11.14 17.53 7.86
N ASP A 46 -12.04 17.12 8.75
CA ASP A 46 -12.43 15.72 8.95
C ASP A 46 -13.30 15.20 7.78
N ASN A 47 -13.93 16.13 7.05
CA ASN A 47 -14.70 15.85 5.85
C ASN A 47 -13.84 15.88 4.55
N ASP A 48 -12.57 16.31 4.59
CA ASP A 48 -11.69 16.19 3.42
C ASP A 48 -11.12 14.76 3.32
N PRO A 49 -11.49 13.97 2.28
CA PRO A 49 -10.96 12.62 2.11
C PRO A 49 -9.43 12.55 2.02
N ARG A 50 -8.75 13.65 1.65
CA ARG A 50 -7.29 13.75 1.62
C ARG A 50 -6.67 13.77 3.01
N TYR A 51 -7.36 14.35 4.00
CA TYR A 51 -6.89 14.37 5.39
C TYR A 51 -6.87 12.95 5.98
N GLY A 52 -7.93 12.18 5.72
CA GLY A 52 -8.00 10.77 6.12
C GLY A 52 -6.92 9.89 5.46
N ASP A 53 -6.63 10.12 4.17
CA ASP A 53 -5.60 9.37 3.46
C ASP A 53 -4.17 9.75 3.97
N ALA A 54 -3.93 11.02 4.32
CA ALA A 54 -2.68 11.44 4.95
C ALA A 54 -2.48 10.84 6.36
N GLN A 55 -3.55 10.76 7.16
CA GLN A 55 -3.53 10.08 8.45
C GLN A 55 -3.21 8.59 8.31
N ALA A 56 -3.81 7.92 7.32
CA ALA A 56 -3.50 6.53 7.00
C ALA A 56 -2.02 6.36 6.59
N GLY A 57 -1.46 7.31 5.83
CA GLY A 57 -0.03 7.34 5.51
C GLY A 57 0.86 7.42 6.75
N ARG A 58 0.52 8.29 7.71
CA ARG A 58 1.24 8.37 9.00
C ARG A 58 1.12 7.09 9.82
N ALA A 59 -0.06 6.47 9.84
CA ALA A 59 -0.27 5.19 10.52
C ALA A 59 0.56 4.07 9.91
N LEU A 60 0.62 3.99 8.58
CA LEU A 60 1.48 3.04 7.86
C LEU A 60 2.95 3.26 8.21
N GLN A 61 3.43 4.50 8.20
CA GLN A 61 4.81 4.83 8.53
C GLN A 61 5.17 4.38 9.96
N ARG A 62 4.29 4.64 10.94
CA ARG A 62 4.51 4.19 12.33
C ARG A 62 4.57 2.68 12.43
N ALA A 63 3.63 1.97 11.81
CA ALA A 63 3.60 0.51 11.79
C ALA A 63 4.85 -0.07 11.12
N TRP A 64 5.31 0.53 10.02
CA TRP A 64 6.53 0.16 9.35
C TRP A 64 7.73 0.33 10.27
N LEU A 65 7.95 1.54 10.81
CA LEU A 65 9.11 1.83 11.65
C LEU A 65 9.17 0.91 12.87
N ALA A 66 8.02 0.66 13.52
CA ALA A 66 7.92 -0.27 14.65
C ALA A 66 8.25 -1.72 14.25
N ALA A 67 7.73 -2.20 13.11
CA ALA A 67 8.06 -3.55 12.64
C ALA A 67 9.56 -3.68 12.34
N THR A 68 10.16 -2.67 11.70
CA THR A 68 11.59 -2.70 11.36
C THR A 68 12.51 -2.56 12.56
N SER A 69 12.10 -1.84 13.62
CA SER A 69 12.89 -1.77 14.86
C SER A 69 12.96 -3.11 15.58
N GLU A 70 11.93 -3.94 15.41
CA GLU A 70 11.86 -5.32 15.91
C GLU A 70 12.51 -6.34 14.95
N GLY A 71 13.17 -5.88 13.88
CA GLY A 71 13.86 -6.74 12.91
C GLY A 71 12.94 -7.44 11.90
N PHE A 72 11.67 -7.07 11.82
CA PHE A 72 10.76 -7.60 10.80
C PHE A 72 10.90 -6.88 9.46
N ALA A 73 10.76 -7.64 8.39
CA ALA A 73 10.55 -7.11 7.06
C ALA A 73 9.11 -6.60 6.92
N PHE A 74 8.95 -5.45 6.29
CA PHE A 74 7.67 -4.79 6.06
C PHE A 74 7.51 -4.45 4.59
N GLN A 75 6.41 -4.89 3.97
CA GLN A 75 6.14 -4.65 2.55
C GLN A 75 4.75 -4.03 2.36
N PRO A 76 4.66 -2.73 2.01
CA PRO A 76 3.40 -2.13 1.59
C PRO A 76 2.88 -2.77 0.29
N PHE A 77 1.56 -2.99 0.22
CA PHE A 77 0.86 -3.59 -0.90
C PHE A 77 -0.34 -2.74 -1.32
N ALA A 78 -0.07 -1.69 -2.11
CA ALA A 78 -1.08 -0.76 -2.61
C ALA A 78 -1.89 -1.29 -3.80
N ALA A 79 -1.41 -2.35 -4.47
CA ALA A 79 -2.05 -2.86 -5.68
C ALA A 79 -3.49 -3.34 -5.43
N ALA A 80 -3.74 -4.03 -4.31
CA ALA A 80 -5.10 -4.48 -3.96
C ALA A 80 -6.06 -3.31 -3.76
N THR A 81 -5.66 -2.24 -3.08
CA THR A 81 -6.54 -1.08 -2.88
C THR A 81 -6.72 -0.25 -4.15
N ALA A 82 -5.71 -0.20 -5.02
CA ALA A 82 -5.83 0.39 -6.34
C ALA A 82 -6.85 -0.35 -7.21
N LEU A 83 -6.81 -1.69 -7.23
CA LEU A 83 -7.77 -2.51 -7.98
C LEU A 83 -9.20 -2.37 -7.46
N LEU A 84 -9.38 -2.29 -6.14
CA LEU A 84 -10.70 -2.07 -5.52
C LEU A 84 -11.29 -0.69 -5.78
N ARG A 85 -10.46 0.30 -6.15
CA ARG A 85 -10.91 1.66 -6.53
C ARG A 85 -11.33 1.74 -8.00
N GLN A 86 -11.00 0.74 -8.82
CA GLN A 86 -11.33 0.70 -10.24
C GLN A 86 -12.68 -0.01 -10.46
N HIS A 87 -13.34 0.30 -11.57
CA HIS A 87 -14.53 -0.46 -11.97
C HIS A 87 -14.15 -1.89 -12.35
N ALA A 88 -15.04 -2.85 -12.10
CA ALA A 88 -14.84 -4.24 -12.47
C ALA A 88 -14.51 -4.37 -13.97
N GLY A 89 -13.34 -4.91 -14.31
CA GLY A 89 -12.88 -5.06 -15.70
C GLY A 89 -12.30 -3.78 -16.33
N ALA A 90 -12.14 -2.70 -15.56
CA ALA A 90 -11.40 -1.52 -16.01
C ALA A 90 -9.89 -1.80 -15.91
N GLY A 91 -9.28 -2.24 -17.01
CA GLY A 91 -7.83 -2.37 -17.14
C GLY A 91 -7.36 -3.76 -17.53
N TRP A 92 -6.21 -4.17 -16.99
CA TRP A 92 -5.46 -5.38 -17.35
C TRP A 92 -5.71 -6.56 -16.40
N VAL A 93 -6.67 -6.42 -15.47
CA VAL A 93 -7.04 -7.45 -14.49
C VAL A 93 -8.47 -7.90 -14.75
N ASP A 94 -8.66 -9.22 -14.72
CA ASP A 94 -9.95 -9.87 -14.93
C ASP A 94 -11.02 -9.41 -13.92
N ALA A 95 -12.25 -9.21 -14.41
CA ALA A 95 -13.37 -8.73 -13.60
C ALA A 95 -13.74 -9.71 -12.49
N ALA A 96 -13.68 -11.02 -12.75
CA ALA A 96 -13.98 -12.03 -11.73
C ALA A 96 -12.94 -12.00 -10.59
N ALA A 97 -11.67 -11.77 -10.91
CA ALA A 97 -10.62 -11.58 -9.91
C ALA A 97 -10.86 -10.34 -9.04
N GLN A 98 -11.29 -9.22 -9.61
CA GLN A 98 -11.62 -8.00 -8.86
C GLN A 98 -12.85 -8.17 -7.95
N ILE A 99 -13.90 -8.84 -8.45
CA ILE A 99 -15.09 -9.18 -7.65
C ILE A 99 -14.72 -10.08 -6.48
N ARG A 100 -13.90 -11.11 -6.73
CA ARG A 100 -13.42 -12.02 -5.68
C ARG A 100 -12.61 -11.27 -4.63
N LEU A 101 -11.72 -10.37 -5.05
CA LEU A 101 -10.95 -9.52 -4.13
C LEU A 101 -11.87 -8.66 -3.28
N ALA A 102 -12.89 -8.03 -3.87
CA ALA A 102 -13.87 -7.22 -3.15
C ALA A 102 -14.61 -8.03 -2.09
N GLY A 103 -15.07 -9.25 -2.43
CA GLY A 103 -15.72 -10.15 -1.48
C GLY A 103 -14.81 -10.57 -0.32
N LEU A 104 -13.54 -10.92 -0.61
CA LEU A 104 -12.57 -11.28 0.42
C LEU A 104 -12.27 -10.12 1.38
N VAL A 105 -12.15 -8.90 0.85
CA VAL A 105 -11.89 -7.71 1.67
C VAL A 105 -13.12 -7.33 2.49
N ALA A 106 -14.33 -7.41 1.93
CA ALA A 106 -15.55 -7.17 2.67
C ALA A 106 -15.72 -8.16 3.85
N GLY A 107 -15.34 -9.43 3.67
CA GLY A 107 -15.37 -10.43 4.75
C GLY A 107 -14.27 -10.28 5.80
N ALA A 108 -13.20 -9.53 5.50
CA ALA A 108 -12.04 -9.38 6.40
C ALA A 108 -12.01 -8.05 7.16
N LEU A 109 -12.79 -7.06 6.74
CA LEU A 109 -12.82 -5.73 7.36
C LEU A 109 -14.04 -5.55 8.27
N PRO A 110 -13.96 -4.66 9.27
CA PRO A 110 -15.14 -4.20 9.99
C PRO A 110 -16.19 -3.59 9.05
N THR A 111 -17.48 -3.74 9.37
CA THR A 111 -18.61 -3.35 8.51
C THR A 111 -18.59 -1.89 8.03
N SER A 112 -17.98 -0.97 8.80
CA SER A 112 -17.84 0.46 8.46
C SER A 112 -16.43 0.88 8.06
N GLY A 113 -15.52 -0.08 7.87
CA GLY A 113 -14.11 0.15 7.58
C GLY A 113 -13.78 0.08 6.10
N ARG A 114 -13.02 1.05 5.59
CA ARG A 114 -12.43 1.00 4.25
C ARG A 114 -10.92 0.80 4.37
N ALA A 115 -10.38 -0.25 3.74
CA ALA A 115 -8.94 -0.41 3.61
C ALA A 115 -8.35 0.70 2.72
N VAL A 116 -7.32 1.39 3.24
CA VAL A 116 -6.56 2.41 2.51
C VAL A 116 -5.34 1.76 1.85
N ILE A 117 -4.63 0.92 2.60
CA ILE A 117 -3.48 0.16 2.10
C ILE A 117 -3.34 -1.16 2.86
N PHE A 118 -2.97 -2.22 2.15
CA PHE A 118 -2.57 -3.49 2.77
C PHE A 118 -1.06 -3.52 2.96
N PHE A 119 -0.57 -4.32 3.90
CA PHE A 119 0.86 -4.55 4.08
C PHE A 119 1.11 -5.98 4.53
N ARG A 120 2.34 -6.45 4.30
CA ARG A 120 2.85 -7.70 4.86
C ARG A 120 3.92 -7.43 5.88
N VAL A 121 3.95 -8.24 6.92
CA VAL A 121 5.01 -8.26 7.93
C VAL A 121 5.47 -9.68 8.20
N GLY A 122 6.78 -9.86 8.37
CA GLY A 122 7.35 -11.17 8.68
C GLY A 122 8.87 -11.16 8.66
N SER A 123 9.47 -12.35 8.58
CA SER A 123 10.92 -12.48 8.57
C SER A 123 11.44 -12.55 7.14
N ALA A 124 12.47 -11.78 6.84
CA ALA A 124 13.21 -11.89 5.59
C ALA A 124 14.69 -11.63 5.81
N ARG A 125 15.54 -12.21 4.95
CA ARG A 125 16.96 -11.87 4.93
C ARG A 125 17.12 -10.41 4.47
N PRO A 126 17.98 -9.61 5.13
CA PRO A 126 18.31 -8.27 4.66
C PRO A 126 18.78 -8.29 3.20
N MET A 127 18.26 -7.39 2.38
CA MET A 127 18.74 -7.21 1.02
C MET A 127 19.95 -6.26 1.03
N PRO A 128 21.04 -6.59 0.31
CA PRO A 128 22.25 -5.75 0.31
C PRO A 128 22.09 -4.45 -0.50
N CYS A 129 20.95 -4.25 -1.15
CA CYS A 129 20.67 -3.06 -1.96
C CYS A 129 19.60 -2.18 -1.30
N ALA A 130 19.88 -0.89 -1.21
CA ALA A 130 18.89 0.13 -0.89
C ALA A 130 18.35 0.76 -2.17
N THR A 131 17.10 1.25 -2.14
CA THR A 131 16.57 2.06 -3.23
C THR A 131 17.21 3.44 -3.22
N GLY A 132 17.50 3.97 -4.41
CA GLY A 132 17.98 5.35 -4.55
C GLY A 132 16.90 6.35 -4.13
N ARG A 133 17.32 7.49 -3.59
CA ARG A 133 16.46 8.64 -3.30
C ARG A 133 16.91 9.83 -4.16
N PRO A 134 15.99 10.58 -4.79
CA PRO A 134 16.36 11.83 -5.46
C PRO A 134 16.95 12.83 -4.46
N ALA A 135 17.82 13.73 -4.93
CA ALA A 135 18.43 14.75 -4.10
C ALA A 135 17.37 15.68 -3.51
N LEU A 136 17.54 16.08 -2.24
CA LEU A 136 16.57 16.91 -1.50
C LEU A 136 16.29 18.24 -2.19
N PHE A 137 17.31 18.86 -2.80
CA PHE A 137 17.17 20.14 -3.52
C PHE A 137 16.16 20.11 -4.67
N GLY A 138 15.81 18.93 -5.19
CA GLY A 138 14.76 18.80 -6.20
C GLY A 138 13.33 18.84 -5.66
N PHE A 139 13.14 18.90 -4.34
CA PHE A 139 11.83 18.94 -3.67
C PHE A 139 11.57 20.23 -2.87
N PHE A 140 12.63 20.97 -2.55
CA PHE A 140 12.52 22.27 -1.91
C PHE A 140 12.73 23.33 -2.98
N ASP A 141 11.71 24.14 -3.26
CA ASP A 141 11.98 25.45 -3.82
C ASP A 141 12.84 26.17 -2.77
N ALA A 142 14.10 26.44 -3.11
CA ALA A 142 14.87 27.43 -2.38
C ALA A 142 14.13 28.74 -2.63
N GLY A 143 13.22 29.10 -1.71
CA GLY A 143 12.55 30.39 -1.72
C GLY A 143 13.63 31.45 -1.96
N ASP A 144 13.39 32.31 -2.93
CA ASP A 144 14.33 33.35 -3.33
C ASP A 144 14.81 34.10 -2.08
N PRO A 145 16.10 34.01 -1.71
CA PRO A 145 16.62 34.75 -0.56
C PRO A 145 16.73 36.26 -0.83
N THR A 146 16.35 36.71 -2.04
CA THR A 146 16.44 38.12 -2.49
C THR A 146 15.07 38.77 -2.74
N GLY A 147 14.09 38.47 -1.89
CA GLY A 147 12.89 39.30 -1.79
C GLY A 147 13.20 40.66 -1.14
N ASP A 148 13.77 41.56 -1.92
CA ASP A 148 13.74 43.02 -1.70
C ASP A 148 12.35 43.59 -1.98
#